data_AF-A0AAJ2G3R3-F1
#
_entry.id   AF-A0AAJ2G3R3-F1
#
_cell.length_a   1.000
_cell.length_b   1.000
_cell.length_c   1.000
_cell.angle_alpha   90.00
_cell.angle_beta   90.00
_cell.angle_gamma   90.00
#
_symmetry.space_group_name_H-M   'P 1'
#
loop_
_entity.id
_entity.type
_entity.pdbx_description
1 polymer ?
#
loop_
_entity_poly.entity_id
_entity_poly.type
_entity_poly.pdbx_seq_one_letter_code
_entity_poly.pdbx_strand_id
1 'polypeptide(L)'
;MNASLDILPLSSWINTEGKPLVIAGPCSAETEEQMLETATQIKEEGFAHVVRAGVWKPRTRPGSFEGMGEAALPWLQAVKQQTGLPVAVEVATPQHIELALKYGVDILWVGARTTVNPFNVQELADALKGIDVPVLVKNPVNPDLQLWVGALERLNQAGVKKLGAIHRGFSNAQEHKYRNSPMWNIAIELKTIFPQLPVIGDPSHMAGKRAYLYEIAQRALDLHYDGLIIESHRDPDKAWSDAAQQLTPAALGQMLHDLHVRKESYGSDYASQLEIIRGKIDNLDRELLETLANRMALVEKLAEYKRDNNVAAYQVDRFREVLETRAGWGRSLNLYPNLVDELFKLVHMESIRKQTEVMNQVNA
;
A
#
# COMPACT_ATOMS: atom_id res chain seq x y z
N MET A 1 -2.75 -13.99 -15.39
CA MET A 1 -2.30 -14.91 -14.34
C MET A 1 -3.51 -15.25 -13.49
N ASN A 2 -3.91 -16.51 -13.40
CA ASN A 2 -4.96 -16.97 -12.49
C ASN A 2 -4.32 -17.27 -11.12
N ALA A 3 -3.79 -16.24 -10.46
CA ALA A 3 -3.27 -16.40 -9.11
C ALA A 3 -4.48 -16.42 -8.16
N SER A 4 -4.58 -17.45 -7.31
CA SER A 4 -5.61 -17.53 -6.26
C SER A 4 -4.94 -17.97 -4.97
N LEU A 5 -5.30 -17.34 -3.85
CA LEU A 5 -4.80 -17.71 -2.52
C LEU A 5 -5.91 -18.44 -1.74
N ASP A 6 -5.56 -19.55 -1.09
CA ASP A 6 -6.44 -20.26 -0.13
C ASP A 6 -6.27 -19.62 1.25
N ILE A 7 -7.06 -18.58 1.52
CA ILE A 7 -6.93 -17.75 2.73
C ILE A 7 -8.22 -17.69 3.52
N LEU A 8 -8.07 -17.48 4.83
CA LEU A 8 -9.17 -17.27 5.75
C LEU A 8 -9.50 -15.77 5.87
N PRO A 9 -10.79 -15.39 5.99
CA PRO A 9 -11.19 -14.00 6.15
C PRO A 9 -10.61 -13.42 7.44
N LEU A 10 -10.26 -12.12 7.43
CA LEU A 10 -9.65 -11.42 8.57
C LEU A 10 -10.40 -11.64 9.90
N SER A 11 -11.73 -11.61 9.84
CA SER A 11 -12.62 -11.77 11.00
C SER A 11 -12.52 -13.14 11.69
N SER A 12 -11.97 -14.16 11.02
CA SER A 12 -11.84 -15.50 11.62
C SER A 12 -10.61 -15.64 12.51
N TRP A 13 -9.69 -14.68 12.50
CA TRP A 13 -8.44 -14.75 13.26
C TRP A 13 -8.11 -13.48 14.06
N ILE A 14 -8.80 -12.36 13.81
CA ILE A 14 -8.81 -11.19 14.71
C ILE A 14 -10.24 -10.67 14.83
N ASN A 15 -10.72 -10.48 16.06
CA ASN A 15 -11.98 -9.81 16.32
C ASN A 15 -11.79 -8.28 16.31
N THR A 16 -12.34 -7.62 15.29
CA THR A 16 -12.37 -6.15 15.20
C THR A 16 -13.77 -5.56 15.42
N GLU A 17 -14.76 -6.40 15.77
CA GLU A 17 -16.16 -5.99 15.95
C GLU A 17 -16.74 -5.24 14.72
N GLY A 18 -16.26 -5.59 13.52
CA GLY A 18 -16.67 -4.95 12.26
C GLY A 18 -16.03 -3.58 11.99
N LYS A 19 -15.05 -3.15 12.80
CA LYS A 19 -14.22 -1.97 12.55
C LYS A 19 -12.98 -2.35 11.73
N PRO A 20 -12.33 -1.39 11.05
CA PRO A 20 -11.01 -1.62 10.47
C PRO A 20 -10.01 -2.09 11.54
N LEU A 21 -9.16 -3.04 11.19
CA LEU A 21 -8.09 -3.50 12.08
C LEU A 21 -7.14 -2.35 12.41
N VAL A 22 -6.73 -2.24 13.67
CA VAL A 22 -5.73 -1.26 14.10
C VAL A 22 -4.64 -1.99 14.86
N ILE A 23 -3.43 -1.96 14.27
CA ILE A 23 -2.20 -2.47 14.87
C ILE A 23 -1.36 -1.27 15.29
N ALA A 24 -1.17 -1.06 16.59
CA ALA A 24 -0.51 0.13 17.12
C ALA A 24 0.60 -0.22 18.09
N GLY A 25 1.65 0.59 18.17
CA GLY A 25 2.74 0.37 19.11
C GLY A 25 4.06 0.89 18.59
N PRO A 26 5.13 0.76 19.36
CA PRO A 26 6.37 1.45 19.05
C PRO A 26 7.08 0.87 17.83
N CYS A 27 7.87 1.70 17.17
CA CYS A 27 8.73 1.29 16.07
C CYS A 27 9.70 0.17 16.50
N SER A 28 10.19 0.26 17.74
CA SER A 28 11.13 -0.65 18.36
C SER A 28 10.74 -0.93 19.81
N ALA A 29 11.02 -2.14 20.30
CA ALA A 29 11.04 -2.39 21.72
C ALA A 29 12.36 -1.85 22.30
N GLU A 30 12.27 -0.79 23.13
CA GLU A 30 13.45 -0.08 23.64
C GLU A 30 13.79 -0.52 25.06
N THR A 31 12.78 -0.50 25.94
CA THR A 31 12.86 -0.98 27.33
C THR A 31 11.52 -1.60 27.73
N GLU A 32 11.52 -2.39 28.79
CA GLU A 32 10.29 -2.97 29.35
C GLU A 32 9.29 -1.89 29.79
N GLU A 33 9.76 -0.88 30.53
CA GLU A 33 8.96 0.29 30.95
C GLU A 33 8.33 0.97 29.74
N GLN A 34 9.14 1.24 28.71
CA GLN A 34 8.65 1.89 27.50
C GLN A 34 7.53 1.09 26.82
N MET A 35 7.72 -0.22 26.69
CA MET A 35 6.75 -1.12 26.09
C MET A 35 5.44 -1.15 26.89
N LEU A 36 5.51 -1.34 28.20
CA LEU A 36 4.34 -1.45 29.08
C LEU A 36 3.55 -0.14 29.14
N GLU A 37 4.22 1.00 29.32
CA GLU A 37 3.55 2.31 29.37
C GLU A 37 2.89 2.65 28.04
N THR A 38 3.59 2.44 26.92
CA THR A 38 3.04 2.71 25.59
C THR A 38 1.81 1.84 25.32
N ALA A 39 1.89 0.54 25.62
CA ALA A 39 0.80 -0.39 25.38
C ALA A 39 -0.41 -0.16 26.30
N THR A 40 -0.17 0.21 27.56
CA THR A 40 -1.23 0.54 28.53
C THR A 40 -2.03 1.75 28.05
N GLN A 41 -1.36 2.83 27.67
CA GLN A 41 -2.04 4.01 27.13
C GLN A 41 -2.78 3.70 25.82
N ILE A 42 -2.19 2.90 24.92
CA ILE A 42 -2.88 2.44 23.69
C ILE A 42 -4.17 1.67 24.02
N LYS A 43 -4.13 0.82 25.05
CA LYS A 43 -5.31 0.07 25.52
C LYS A 43 -6.37 0.99 26.12
N GLU A 44 -5.96 1.99 26.89
CA GLU A 44 -6.85 2.99 27.50
C GLU A 44 -7.60 3.82 26.44
N GLU A 45 -6.94 4.18 25.34
CA GLU A 45 -7.58 4.86 24.20
C GLU A 45 -8.64 3.98 23.49
N GLY A 46 -8.49 2.65 23.57
CA GLY A 46 -9.54 1.69 23.15
C GLY A 46 -9.69 1.47 21.64
N PHE A 47 -8.84 2.05 20.79
CA PHE A 47 -8.92 1.89 19.33
C PHE A 47 -8.07 0.76 18.75
N ALA A 48 -7.00 0.35 19.44
CA ALA A 48 -6.09 -0.68 18.94
C ALA A 48 -6.58 -2.10 19.26
N HIS A 49 -6.41 -2.99 18.28
CA HIS A 49 -6.76 -4.40 18.39
C HIS A 49 -5.53 -5.28 18.64
N VAL A 50 -4.34 -4.81 18.26
CA VAL A 50 -3.08 -5.53 18.34
C VAL A 50 -1.98 -4.54 18.72
N VAL A 51 -1.07 -4.95 19.61
CA VAL A 51 0.14 -4.18 19.92
C VAL A 51 1.32 -4.66 19.06
N ARG A 52 1.97 -3.76 18.33
CA ARG A 52 3.19 -4.10 17.55
C ARG A 52 4.47 -3.61 18.21
N ALA A 53 5.58 -4.32 18.00
CA ALA A 53 6.92 -3.78 18.26
C ALA A 53 7.99 -4.40 17.36
N GLY A 54 8.98 -3.59 16.98
CA GLY A 54 10.17 -4.08 16.28
C GLY A 54 11.19 -4.65 17.27
N VAL A 55 11.32 -5.97 17.31
CA VAL A 55 12.27 -6.68 18.20
C VAL A 55 13.67 -6.76 17.57
N TRP A 56 13.71 -7.02 16.26
CA TRP A 56 14.92 -7.01 15.44
C TRP A 56 14.79 -5.90 14.39
N LYS A 57 15.82 -5.07 14.22
CA LYS A 57 15.81 -3.92 13.30
C LYS A 57 16.84 -4.10 12.20
N PRO A 58 16.43 -4.31 10.93
CA PRO A 58 17.36 -4.34 9.82
C PRO A 58 17.83 -2.90 9.52
N ARG A 59 18.99 -2.51 10.06
CA ARG A 59 19.55 -1.16 9.87
C ARG A 59 20.45 -1.10 8.64
N THR A 60 20.33 0.00 7.89
CA THR A 60 21.17 0.24 6.70
C THR A 60 22.63 0.54 7.07
N ARG A 61 22.88 1.16 8.23
CA ARG A 61 24.22 1.46 8.72
C ARG A 61 24.50 0.65 10.00
N PRO A 62 25.62 -0.10 10.07
CA PRO A 62 26.08 -0.73 11.30
C PRO A 62 26.26 0.28 12.43
N GLY A 63 26.11 -0.17 13.69
CA GLY A 63 26.30 0.68 14.88
C GLY A 63 25.12 1.60 15.22
N SER A 64 24.04 1.56 14.44
CA SER A 64 22.75 2.11 14.85
C SER A 64 22.01 1.10 15.72
N PHE A 65 21.05 1.52 16.54
CA PHE A 65 20.23 0.60 17.35
C PHE A 65 19.57 -0.51 16.50
N GLU A 66 19.91 -1.77 16.79
CA GLU A 66 19.53 -2.98 16.02
C GLU A 66 18.31 -3.71 16.61
N GLY A 67 17.71 -3.15 17.66
CA GLY A 67 16.70 -3.83 18.45
C GLY A 67 17.31 -4.61 19.62
N MET A 68 16.47 -5.01 20.56
CA MET A 68 16.87 -5.75 21.76
C MET A 68 16.90 -7.28 21.55
N GLY A 69 16.45 -7.76 20.38
CA GLY A 69 16.42 -9.19 20.06
C GLY A 69 15.58 -9.99 21.07
N GLU A 70 16.00 -11.22 21.37
CA GLU A 70 15.25 -12.11 22.28
C GLU A 70 14.95 -11.47 23.64
N ALA A 71 15.81 -10.59 24.15
CA ALA A 71 15.62 -9.93 25.45
C ALA A 71 14.33 -9.08 25.53
N ALA A 72 13.79 -8.63 24.39
CA ALA A 72 12.53 -7.89 24.36
C ALA A 72 11.28 -8.76 24.25
N LEU A 73 11.41 -10.05 23.93
CA LEU A 73 10.26 -10.95 23.79
C LEU A 73 9.50 -11.15 25.12
N PRO A 74 10.15 -11.29 26.29
CA PRO A 74 9.47 -11.28 27.59
C PRO A 74 8.63 -10.01 27.83
N TRP A 75 9.06 -8.84 27.34
CA TRP A 75 8.32 -7.59 27.50
C TRP A 75 7.00 -7.62 26.73
N LEU A 76 6.96 -8.27 25.58
CA LEU A 76 5.73 -8.46 24.81
C LEU A 76 4.76 -9.42 25.53
N GLN A 77 5.28 -10.43 26.22
CA GLN A 77 4.44 -11.30 27.07
C GLN A 77 3.82 -10.50 28.22
N ALA A 78 4.60 -9.65 28.89
CA ALA A 78 4.11 -8.75 29.94
C ALA A 78 3.05 -7.78 29.40
N VAL A 79 3.27 -7.18 28.22
CA VAL A 79 2.29 -6.31 27.54
C VAL A 79 0.99 -7.06 27.27
N LYS A 80 1.06 -8.28 26.73
CA LYS A 80 -0.12 -9.11 26.47
C LYS A 80 -0.87 -9.44 27.75
N GLN A 81 -0.16 -9.81 28.81
CA GLN A 81 -0.75 -10.10 30.12
C GLN A 81 -1.44 -8.88 30.74
N GLN A 82 -0.85 -7.70 30.62
CA GLN A 82 -1.36 -6.46 31.22
C GLN A 82 -2.53 -5.85 30.44
N THR A 83 -2.46 -5.88 29.10
CA THR A 83 -3.45 -5.20 28.24
C THR A 83 -4.55 -6.12 27.72
N GLY A 84 -4.29 -7.43 27.71
CA GLY A 84 -5.12 -8.43 27.05
C GLY A 84 -5.10 -8.34 25.52
N LEU A 85 -4.28 -7.45 24.93
CA LEU A 85 -4.18 -7.30 23.48
C LEU A 85 -3.18 -8.31 22.91
N PRO A 86 -3.49 -8.95 21.76
CA PRO A 86 -2.50 -9.74 21.04
C PRO A 86 -1.31 -8.89 20.60
N VAL A 87 -0.16 -9.54 20.45
CA VAL A 87 1.09 -8.87 20.07
C VAL A 87 1.59 -9.31 18.70
N ALA A 88 2.21 -8.38 17.97
CA ALA A 88 2.78 -8.60 16.66
C ALA A 88 4.26 -8.20 16.58
N VAL A 89 5.07 -8.96 15.84
CA VAL A 89 6.50 -8.64 15.61
C VAL A 89 6.95 -8.86 14.15
N GLU A 90 7.99 -8.14 13.75
CA GLU A 90 8.69 -8.38 12.49
C GLU A 90 9.56 -9.64 12.59
N VAL A 91 9.49 -10.50 11.57
CA VAL A 91 10.40 -11.64 11.40
C VAL A 91 11.15 -11.51 10.07
N ALA A 92 12.42 -11.92 10.07
CA ALA A 92 13.30 -11.82 8.91
C ALA A 92 14.11 -13.11 8.67
N THR A 93 14.19 -14.00 9.65
CA THR A 93 14.86 -15.31 9.57
C THR A 93 14.00 -16.38 10.23
N PRO A 94 14.21 -17.68 9.92
CA PRO A 94 13.55 -18.80 10.60
C PRO A 94 13.72 -18.76 12.13
N GLN A 95 14.89 -18.34 12.63
CA GLN A 95 15.15 -18.23 14.07
C GLN A 95 14.28 -17.16 14.74
N HIS A 96 13.97 -16.06 14.04
CA HIS A 96 13.04 -15.05 14.57
C HIS A 96 11.63 -15.64 14.72
N ILE A 97 11.19 -16.48 13.79
CA ILE A 97 9.90 -17.18 13.86
C ILE A 97 9.88 -18.12 15.07
N GLU A 98 10.90 -18.98 15.20
CA GLU A 98 11.01 -19.92 16.33
C GLU A 98 10.94 -19.18 17.68
N LEU A 99 11.71 -18.11 17.84
CA LEU A 99 11.70 -17.30 19.06
C LEU A 99 10.34 -16.61 19.26
N ALA A 100 9.79 -15.94 18.24
CA ALA A 100 8.50 -15.27 18.37
C ALA A 100 7.39 -16.24 18.83
N LEU A 101 7.35 -17.44 18.26
CA LEU A 101 6.38 -18.48 18.64
C LEU A 101 6.64 -19.04 20.04
N LYS A 102 7.90 -19.29 20.40
CA LYS A 102 8.30 -19.74 21.75
C LYS A 102 7.83 -18.78 22.84
N TYR A 103 7.86 -17.48 22.58
CA TYR A 103 7.40 -16.44 23.51
C TYR A 103 5.91 -16.06 23.32
N GLY A 104 5.16 -16.77 22.46
CA GLY A 104 3.71 -16.60 22.34
C GLY A 104 3.27 -15.31 21.63
N VAL A 105 4.07 -14.84 20.67
CA VAL A 105 3.66 -13.77 19.74
C VAL A 105 2.50 -14.25 18.88
N ASP A 106 1.46 -13.42 18.73
CA ASP A 106 0.21 -13.80 18.08
C ASP A 106 0.23 -13.61 16.57
N ILE A 107 0.97 -12.61 16.07
CA ILE A 107 0.99 -12.23 14.66
C ILE A 107 2.43 -11.95 14.23
N LEU A 108 2.81 -12.48 13.08
CA LEU A 108 4.12 -12.20 12.48
C LEU A 108 3.92 -11.26 11.29
N TRP A 109 4.88 -10.36 11.04
CA TRP A 109 4.97 -9.71 9.73
C TRP A 109 6.34 -9.86 9.09
N VAL A 110 6.34 -9.97 7.77
CA VAL A 110 7.55 -9.96 6.94
C VAL A 110 7.83 -8.52 6.53
N GLY A 111 9.02 -8.02 6.87
CA GLY A 111 9.44 -6.65 6.58
C GLY A 111 9.70 -6.41 5.09
N ALA A 112 9.56 -5.15 4.65
CA ALA A 112 9.71 -4.76 3.24
C ALA A 112 11.09 -5.11 2.63
N ARG A 113 12.15 -5.11 3.45
CA ARG A 113 13.52 -5.50 3.04
C ARG A 113 13.73 -7.00 2.96
N THR A 114 12.86 -7.79 3.59
CA THR A 114 12.87 -9.25 3.48
C THR A 114 12.06 -9.69 2.27
N THR A 115 10.91 -9.04 2.01
CA THR A 115 10.04 -9.31 0.86
C THR A 115 10.77 -9.23 -0.49
N VAL A 116 11.82 -8.40 -0.62
CA VAL A 116 12.55 -8.26 -1.88
C VAL A 116 13.37 -9.47 -2.29
N ASN A 117 13.64 -10.41 -1.37
CA ASN A 117 14.44 -11.59 -1.66
C ASN A 117 13.59 -12.86 -1.61
N PRO A 118 13.27 -13.49 -2.75
CA PRO A 118 12.49 -14.72 -2.80
C PRO A 118 13.10 -15.89 -2.00
N PHE A 119 14.42 -15.97 -1.87
CA PHE A 119 15.07 -17.01 -1.05
C PHE A 119 14.77 -16.81 0.43
N ASN A 120 14.88 -15.57 0.93
CA ASN A 120 14.55 -15.27 2.32
C ASN A 120 13.07 -15.58 2.60
N VAL A 121 12.16 -15.17 1.71
CA VAL A 121 10.72 -15.48 1.88
C VAL A 121 10.45 -16.98 1.82
N GLN A 122 11.17 -17.73 0.98
CA GLN A 122 11.07 -19.18 0.92
C GLN A 122 11.51 -19.84 2.23
N GLU A 123 12.63 -19.40 2.82
CA GLU A 123 13.10 -19.90 4.12
C GLU A 123 12.07 -19.64 5.23
N LEU A 124 11.45 -18.45 5.24
CA LEU A 124 10.36 -18.15 6.19
C LEU A 124 9.14 -19.04 5.95
N ALA A 125 8.76 -19.26 4.69
CA ALA A 125 7.63 -20.12 4.34
C ALA A 125 7.88 -21.56 4.79
N ASP A 126 9.07 -22.09 4.57
CA ASP A 126 9.45 -23.44 5.01
C ASP A 126 9.41 -23.58 6.54
N ALA A 127 9.85 -22.54 7.27
CA ALA A 127 9.78 -22.50 8.74
C ALA A 127 8.35 -22.41 9.29
N LEU A 128 7.38 -21.93 8.49
CA LEU A 128 5.97 -21.77 8.88
C LEU A 128 5.09 -22.98 8.51
N LYS A 129 5.64 -24.00 7.85
CA LYS A 129 4.89 -25.19 7.46
C LYS A 129 4.24 -25.87 8.67
N GLY A 130 2.92 -26.03 8.61
CA GLY A 130 2.13 -26.68 9.67
C GLY A 130 1.93 -25.82 10.92
N ILE A 131 2.31 -24.54 10.90
CA ILE A 131 2.13 -23.60 12.01
C ILE A 131 0.92 -22.72 11.75
N ASP A 132 -0.03 -22.73 12.68
CA ASP A 132 -1.26 -21.93 12.58
C ASP A 132 -1.10 -20.53 13.19
N VAL A 133 -0.35 -19.66 12.52
CA VAL A 133 -0.12 -18.27 12.94
C VAL A 133 -0.47 -17.27 11.82
N PRO A 134 -1.14 -16.15 12.14
CA PRO A 134 -1.28 -15.05 11.20
C PRO A 134 0.04 -14.47 10.71
N VAL A 135 0.14 -14.25 9.40
CA VAL A 135 1.31 -13.63 8.77
C VAL A 135 0.87 -12.47 7.88
N LEU A 136 1.49 -11.32 8.08
CA LEU A 136 1.29 -10.13 7.25
C LEU A 136 2.55 -9.84 6.43
N VAL A 137 2.42 -9.53 5.14
CA VAL A 137 3.56 -9.31 4.24
C VAL A 137 3.62 -7.85 3.80
N LYS A 138 4.65 -7.11 4.23
CA LYS A 138 4.90 -5.76 3.72
C LYS A 138 5.28 -5.80 2.24
N ASN A 139 4.80 -4.86 1.43
CA ASN A 139 5.23 -4.73 0.04
C ASN A 139 6.77 -4.55 -0.07
N PRO A 140 7.38 -5.00 -1.17
CA PRO A 140 8.81 -4.77 -1.42
C PRO A 140 9.13 -3.28 -1.45
N VAL A 141 10.37 -2.92 -1.12
CA VAL A 141 10.79 -1.50 -1.08
C VAL A 141 10.78 -0.84 -2.46
N ASN A 142 10.91 -1.62 -3.53
CA ASN A 142 10.78 -1.18 -4.94
C ASN A 142 9.37 -1.51 -5.47
N PRO A 143 8.83 -0.70 -6.41
CA PRO A 143 7.48 -0.87 -6.95
C PRO A 143 7.36 -2.07 -7.89
N ASP A 144 7.42 -3.28 -7.30
CA ASP A 144 7.32 -4.55 -7.99
C ASP A 144 6.16 -5.37 -7.41
N LEU A 145 5.03 -5.35 -8.12
CA LEU A 145 3.85 -6.09 -7.74
C LEU A 145 4.08 -7.61 -7.78
N GLN A 146 4.82 -8.10 -8.77
CA GLN A 146 5.04 -9.54 -8.96
C GLN A 146 5.85 -10.13 -7.81
N LEU A 147 6.82 -9.37 -7.29
CA LEU A 147 7.59 -9.76 -6.13
C LEU A 147 6.72 -9.83 -4.85
N TRP A 148 5.75 -8.92 -4.71
CA TRP A 148 4.79 -8.97 -3.60
C TRP A 148 3.83 -10.15 -3.72
N VAL A 149 3.28 -10.38 -4.92
CA VAL A 149 2.43 -11.54 -5.24
C VAL A 149 3.16 -12.84 -4.96
N GLY A 150 4.38 -13.01 -5.46
CA GLY A 150 5.16 -14.22 -5.25
C GLY A 150 5.51 -14.49 -3.78
N ALA A 151 5.67 -13.44 -2.97
CA ALA A 151 5.88 -13.61 -1.53
C ALA A 151 4.63 -14.18 -0.83
N LEU A 152 3.44 -13.69 -1.18
CA LEU A 152 2.16 -14.18 -0.66
C LEU A 152 1.90 -15.63 -1.10
N GLU A 153 2.15 -15.95 -2.37
CA GLU A 153 1.98 -17.30 -2.91
C GLU A 153 2.88 -18.32 -2.21
N ARG A 154 4.16 -17.99 -1.94
CA ARG A 154 5.09 -18.89 -1.23
C ARG A 154 4.59 -19.24 0.17
N LEU A 155 4.16 -18.24 0.94
CA LEU A 155 3.62 -18.44 2.28
C LEU A 155 2.32 -19.25 2.24
N ASN A 156 1.44 -18.96 1.28
CA ASN A 156 0.19 -19.70 1.13
C ASN A 156 0.42 -21.16 0.71
N GLN A 157 1.37 -21.42 -0.18
CA GLN A 157 1.78 -22.78 -0.57
C GLN A 157 2.41 -23.57 0.59
N ALA A 158 3.03 -22.90 1.55
CA ALA A 158 3.49 -23.51 2.80
C ALA A 158 2.34 -23.83 3.78
N GLY A 159 1.10 -23.47 3.45
CA GLY A 159 -0.10 -23.74 4.24
C GLY A 159 -0.55 -22.57 5.12
N VAL A 160 0.07 -21.40 5.02
CA VAL A 160 -0.34 -20.21 5.79
C VAL A 160 -1.64 -19.65 5.19
N LYS A 161 -2.75 -19.87 5.88
CA LYS A 161 -4.08 -19.40 5.44
C LYS A 161 -4.50 -18.08 6.10
N LYS A 162 -3.99 -17.77 7.29
CA LYS A 162 -4.21 -16.48 7.98
C LYS A 162 -3.22 -15.46 7.43
N LEU A 163 -3.42 -15.05 6.18
CA LEU A 163 -2.46 -14.26 5.42
C LEU A 163 -3.03 -12.88 5.07
N GLY A 164 -2.19 -11.84 5.14
CA GLY A 164 -2.56 -10.49 4.72
C GLY A 164 -1.38 -9.71 4.15
N ALA A 165 -1.68 -8.58 3.53
CA ALA A 165 -0.73 -7.66 2.94
C ALA A 165 -0.62 -6.37 3.78
N ILE A 166 0.58 -5.84 3.94
CA ILE A 166 0.80 -4.49 4.49
C ILE A 166 1.36 -3.59 3.40
N HIS A 167 0.58 -2.60 3.01
CA HIS A 167 1.03 -1.57 2.10
C HIS A 167 1.71 -0.44 2.88
N ARG A 168 2.99 -0.21 2.64
CA ARG A 168 3.87 0.77 3.31
C ARG A 168 4.56 1.75 2.36
N GLY A 169 4.11 1.79 1.10
CA GLY A 169 4.67 2.60 0.03
C GLY A 169 6.02 2.08 -0.48
N PHE A 170 6.52 2.73 -1.53
CA PHE A 170 7.69 2.32 -2.28
C PHE A 170 8.76 3.43 -2.26
N SER A 171 10.02 3.02 -2.33
CA SER A 171 11.15 3.94 -2.39
C SER A 171 11.12 4.66 -3.73
N ASN A 172 11.10 5.99 -3.72
CA ASN A 172 11.12 6.82 -4.91
C ASN A 172 12.16 7.93 -4.71
N ALA A 173 13.17 7.99 -5.59
CA ALA A 173 14.25 8.97 -5.50
C ALA A 173 13.79 10.42 -5.77
N GLN A 174 12.64 10.61 -6.42
CA GLN A 174 12.14 11.91 -6.87
C GLN A 174 11.07 12.50 -5.95
N GLU A 175 10.49 11.72 -5.04
CA GLU A 175 9.38 12.19 -4.21
C GLU A 175 9.89 12.77 -2.88
N HIS A 176 9.53 14.03 -2.61
CA HIS A 176 9.97 14.75 -1.41
C HIS A 176 8.88 14.90 -0.33
N LYS A 177 7.60 14.70 -0.70
CA LYS A 177 6.50 14.84 0.27
C LYS A 177 6.57 13.71 1.31
N TYR A 178 6.50 12.47 0.85
CA TYR A 178 6.50 11.28 1.71
C TYR A 178 7.87 10.61 1.74
N ARG A 179 8.18 9.88 2.81
CA ARG A 179 9.40 9.05 2.91
C ARG A 179 9.37 7.90 1.89
N ASN A 180 8.20 7.31 1.67
CA ASN A 180 7.95 6.30 0.65
C ASN A 180 6.68 6.68 -0.10
N SER A 181 6.76 6.70 -1.43
CA SER A 181 5.63 7.01 -2.31
C SER A 181 4.53 5.96 -2.12
N PRO A 182 3.29 6.34 -1.79
CA PRO A 182 2.23 5.37 -1.63
C PRO A 182 1.97 4.54 -2.90
N MET A 183 2.08 5.08 -4.11
CA MET A 183 1.78 4.37 -5.37
C MET A 183 0.52 3.48 -5.27
N TRP A 184 -0.60 4.10 -4.88
CA TRP A 184 -1.88 3.43 -4.58
C TRP A 184 -2.35 2.47 -5.69
N ASN A 185 -2.02 2.77 -6.95
CA ASN A 185 -2.32 1.93 -8.10
C ASN A 185 -1.79 0.49 -7.95
N ILE A 186 -0.59 0.29 -7.38
CA ILE A 186 -0.01 -1.04 -7.21
C ILE A 186 -0.80 -1.85 -6.19
N ALA A 187 -1.19 -1.22 -5.07
CA ALA A 187 -1.97 -1.89 -4.04
C ALA A 187 -3.42 -2.15 -4.49
N ILE A 188 -4.00 -1.27 -5.30
CA ILE A 188 -5.30 -1.49 -5.95
C ILE A 188 -5.21 -2.69 -6.90
N GLU A 189 -4.14 -2.77 -7.71
CA GLU A 189 -3.92 -3.92 -8.60
C GLU A 189 -3.76 -5.23 -7.82
N LEU A 190 -3.06 -5.22 -6.67
CA LEU A 190 -3.00 -6.38 -5.77
C LEU A 190 -4.39 -6.81 -5.30
N LYS A 191 -5.25 -5.87 -4.87
CA LYS A 191 -6.63 -6.18 -4.48
C LYS A 191 -7.47 -6.70 -5.64
N THR A 192 -7.23 -6.22 -6.86
CA THR A 192 -7.90 -6.75 -8.06
C THR A 192 -7.51 -8.20 -8.33
N ILE A 193 -6.24 -8.56 -8.13
CA ILE A 193 -5.75 -9.94 -8.28
C ILE A 193 -6.27 -10.83 -7.14
N PHE A 194 -6.26 -10.33 -5.90
CA PHE A 194 -6.70 -11.05 -4.70
C PHE A 194 -7.79 -10.28 -3.93
N PRO A 195 -9.06 -10.30 -4.37
CA PRO A 195 -10.13 -9.50 -3.75
C PRO A 195 -10.41 -9.83 -2.29
N GLN A 196 -10.09 -11.06 -1.87
CA GLN A 196 -10.31 -11.56 -0.51
C GLN A 196 -9.11 -11.34 0.42
N LEU A 197 -7.98 -10.85 -0.09
CA LEU A 197 -6.77 -10.65 0.70
C LEU A 197 -6.93 -9.41 1.58
N PRO A 198 -6.78 -9.54 2.91
CA PRO A 198 -6.76 -8.38 3.80
C PRO A 198 -5.57 -7.46 3.46
N VAL A 199 -5.83 -6.18 3.22
CA VAL A 199 -4.80 -5.17 2.94
C VAL A 199 -4.81 -4.10 4.04
N ILE A 200 -3.68 -4.00 4.74
CA ILE A 200 -3.46 -3.08 5.85
C ILE A 200 -2.57 -1.93 5.39
N GLY A 201 -2.93 -0.69 5.69
CA GLY A 201 -2.13 0.49 5.36
C GLY A 201 -1.10 0.79 6.46
N ASP A 202 0.10 1.22 6.09
CA ASP A 202 1.16 1.67 7.01
C ASP A 202 1.49 3.16 6.78
N PRO A 203 0.66 4.08 7.32
CA PRO A 203 0.88 5.52 7.19
C PRO A 203 2.23 5.97 7.74
N SER A 204 2.71 5.37 8.84
CA SER A 204 3.95 5.77 9.51
C SER A 204 5.15 5.62 8.59
N HIS A 205 5.27 4.48 7.90
CA HIS A 205 6.38 4.24 7.00
C HIS A 205 6.22 4.92 5.63
N MET A 206 4.99 5.16 5.16
CA MET A 206 4.78 5.99 3.96
C MET A 206 5.16 7.44 4.23
N ALA A 207 4.54 8.07 5.23
CA ALA A 207 4.74 9.47 5.55
C ALA A 207 6.19 9.76 5.98
N GLY A 208 6.71 8.96 6.93
CA GLY A 208 7.95 9.24 7.64
C GLY A 208 7.91 10.53 8.48
N LYS A 209 6.73 11.12 8.70
CA LYS A 209 6.52 12.27 9.58
C LYS A 209 5.06 12.33 10.06
N ARG A 210 4.84 12.78 11.31
CA ARG A 210 3.50 12.85 11.94
C ARG A 210 2.47 13.65 11.16
N ALA A 211 2.90 14.75 10.52
CA ALA A 211 2.01 15.69 9.82
C ALA A 211 1.21 15.08 8.66
N TYR A 212 1.64 13.93 8.11
CA TYR A 212 0.99 13.30 6.96
C TYR A 212 0.30 11.98 7.29
N LEU A 213 0.27 11.57 8.57
CA LEU A 213 -0.35 10.29 8.94
C LEU A 213 -1.85 10.29 8.68
N TYR A 214 -2.55 11.36 9.05
CA TYR A 214 -3.99 11.48 8.88
C TYR A 214 -4.39 11.38 7.40
N GLU A 215 -3.76 12.14 6.50
CA GLU A 215 -4.12 12.12 5.07
C GLU A 215 -3.87 10.76 4.42
N ILE A 216 -2.81 10.04 4.81
CA ILE A 216 -2.50 8.71 4.28
C ILE A 216 -3.43 7.65 4.88
N ALA A 217 -3.73 7.73 6.18
CA ALA A 217 -4.66 6.84 6.85
C ALA A 217 -6.07 6.97 6.26
N GLN A 218 -6.57 8.20 6.11
CA GLN A 218 -7.87 8.47 5.49
C GLN A 218 -7.91 7.95 4.05
N ARG A 219 -6.83 8.17 3.27
CA ARG A 219 -6.76 7.67 1.90
C ARG A 219 -6.78 6.14 1.84
N ALA A 220 -6.11 5.45 2.75
CA ALA A 220 -6.18 3.98 2.83
C ALA A 220 -7.61 3.49 3.11
N LEU A 221 -8.32 4.13 4.04
CA LEU A 221 -9.71 3.80 4.35
C LEU A 221 -10.68 4.13 3.19
N ASP A 222 -10.47 5.25 2.49
CA ASP A 222 -11.23 5.61 1.29
C ASP A 222 -11.02 4.60 0.14
N LEU A 223 -9.91 3.85 0.16
CA LEU A 223 -9.62 2.75 -0.77
C LEU A 223 -10.05 1.38 -0.20
N HIS A 224 -10.86 1.38 0.87
CA HIS A 224 -11.39 0.19 1.52
C HIS A 224 -10.31 -0.77 2.01
N TYR A 225 -9.23 -0.25 2.59
CA TYR A 225 -8.26 -1.09 3.28
C TYR A 225 -8.89 -1.66 4.56
N ASP A 226 -8.54 -2.91 4.87
CA ASP A 226 -9.10 -3.66 6.00
C ASP A 226 -8.56 -3.19 7.36
N GLY A 227 -7.54 -2.35 7.36
CA GLY A 227 -7.00 -1.77 8.58
C GLY A 227 -5.76 -0.91 8.39
N LEU A 228 -5.17 -0.52 9.52
CA LEU A 228 -4.00 0.33 9.62
C LEU A 228 -2.99 -0.27 10.61
N ILE A 229 -1.70 -0.15 10.28
CA ILE A 229 -0.58 -0.39 11.19
C ILE A 229 0.18 0.93 11.40
N ILE A 230 0.14 1.47 12.62
CA ILE A 230 0.60 2.83 12.92
C ILE A 230 1.54 2.82 14.12
N GLU A 231 2.62 3.58 14.04
CA GLU A 231 3.60 3.67 15.12
C GLU A 231 3.17 4.66 16.20
N SER A 232 3.29 4.22 17.44
CA SER A 232 2.98 5.01 18.63
C SER A 232 3.97 4.74 19.75
N HIS A 233 4.40 5.79 20.44
CA HIS A 233 5.42 5.75 21.48
C HIS A 233 5.04 6.69 22.62
N ARG A 234 5.30 6.33 23.88
CA ARG A 234 4.99 7.19 25.04
C ARG A 234 5.66 8.58 24.98
N ASP A 235 6.88 8.64 24.43
CA ASP A 235 7.67 9.87 24.25
C ASP A 235 8.33 9.85 22.86
N PRO A 236 7.59 10.16 21.78
CA PRO A 236 8.07 9.97 20.41
C PRO A 236 9.35 10.72 20.06
N ASP A 237 9.60 11.88 20.67
CA ASP A 237 10.78 12.70 20.38
C ASP A 237 12.07 12.12 20.96
N LYS A 238 11.97 11.20 21.93
CA LYS A 238 13.11 10.45 22.51
C LYS A 238 13.21 9.00 22.04
N ALA A 239 12.36 8.58 21.11
CA ALA A 239 12.39 7.21 20.60
C ALA A 239 13.74 6.90 19.90
N TRP A 240 14.25 5.70 20.11
CA TRP A 240 15.54 5.23 19.59
C TRP A 240 15.51 4.90 18.10
N SER A 241 14.31 4.82 17.51
CA SER A 241 14.12 4.67 16.08
C SER A 241 12.87 5.41 15.61
N ASP A 242 12.94 5.94 14.39
CA ASP A 242 11.76 6.44 13.66
C ASP A 242 10.95 7.49 14.46
N ALA A 243 11.63 8.28 15.31
CA ALA A 243 11.04 9.28 16.18
C ALA A 243 10.03 10.19 15.46
N ALA A 244 10.41 10.72 14.28
CA ALA A 244 9.65 11.72 13.54
C ALA A 244 8.24 11.30 13.10
N GLN A 245 7.92 10.01 13.05
CA GLN A 245 6.63 9.49 12.59
C GLN A 245 5.78 8.79 13.66
N GLN A 246 6.31 8.56 14.86
CA GLN A 246 5.51 7.93 15.92
C GLN A 246 4.61 8.97 16.58
N LEU A 247 3.34 8.66 16.84
CA LEU A 247 2.46 9.51 17.64
C LEU A 247 2.56 9.15 19.13
N THR A 248 2.11 10.03 20.02
CA THR A 248 1.75 9.57 21.37
C THR A 248 0.48 8.72 21.29
N PRO A 249 0.22 7.82 22.24
CA PRO A 249 -1.03 7.05 22.29
C PRO A 249 -2.28 7.94 22.22
N ALA A 250 -2.32 9.04 22.97
CA ALA A 250 -3.42 10.01 22.92
C ALA A 250 -3.60 10.68 21.55
N ALA A 251 -2.49 11.10 20.91
CA ALA A 251 -2.56 11.69 19.58
C ALA A 251 -3.00 10.67 18.51
N LEU A 252 -2.61 9.39 18.68
CA LEU A 252 -3.09 8.30 17.84
C LEU A 252 -4.59 8.07 18.06
N GLY A 253 -5.06 8.01 19.30
CA GLY A 253 -6.47 7.85 19.65
C GLY A 253 -7.33 8.94 19.02
N GLN A 254 -6.93 10.21 19.17
CA GLN A 254 -7.58 11.34 18.53
C GLN A 254 -7.60 11.22 17.00
N MET A 255 -6.46 10.89 16.38
CA MET A 255 -6.40 10.72 14.93
C MET A 255 -7.35 9.61 14.45
N LEU A 256 -7.39 8.47 15.14
CA LEU A 256 -8.26 7.34 14.78
C LEU A 256 -9.74 7.66 14.98
N HIS A 257 -10.08 8.43 16.02
CA HIS A 257 -11.43 8.95 16.23
C HIS A 257 -11.89 9.84 15.07
N ASP A 258 -11.00 10.67 14.53
CA ASP A 258 -11.33 11.64 13.49
C ASP A 258 -11.39 11.04 12.07
N LEU A 259 -10.92 9.79 11.89
CA LEU A 259 -10.98 9.09 10.60
C LEU A 259 -12.41 8.70 10.24
N HIS A 260 -12.75 8.87 8.96
CA HIS A 260 -14.06 8.51 8.44
C HIS A 260 -13.99 7.16 7.72
N VAL A 261 -14.66 6.15 8.28
CA VAL A 261 -14.85 4.85 7.63
C VAL A 261 -16.11 4.85 6.79
N ARG A 262 -15.96 4.79 5.47
CA ARG A 262 -17.07 4.78 4.51
C ARG A 262 -17.52 3.34 4.25
N LYS A 263 -18.84 3.10 4.26
CA LYS A 263 -19.43 1.78 3.97
C LYS A 263 -19.56 1.57 2.46
N GLU A 264 -19.39 0.32 2.01
CA GLU A 264 -19.61 -0.07 0.61
C GLU A 264 -21.10 -0.06 0.22
N SER A 265 -21.98 -0.37 1.17
CA SER A 265 -23.42 -0.44 0.93
C SER A 265 -24.14 0.86 1.30
N TYR A 266 -25.08 1.25 0.42
CA TYR A 266 -25.98 2.38 0.56
C TYR A 266 -27.43 1.86 0.58
N GLY A 267 -28.33 2.58 1.25
CA GLY A 267 -29.76 2.23 1.30
C GLY A 267 -30.42 2.25 -0.08
N SER A 268 -31.60 1.61 -0.20
CA SER A 268 -32.35 1.46 -1.46
C SER A 268 -32.57 2.76 -2.24
N ASP A 269 -32.77 3.88 -1.53
CA ASP A 269 -33.08 5.17 -2.14
C ASP A 269 -31.85 5.79 -2.83
N TYR A 270 -30.66 5.59 -2.27
CA TYR A 270 -29.38 6.08 -2.82
C TYR A 270 -28.92 5.27 -4.03
N ALA A 271 -29.25 3.98 -4.09
CA ALA A 271 -28.94 3.13 -5.25
C ALA A 271 -29.54 3.72 -6.53
N SER A 272 -30.75 4.29 -6.47
CA SER A 272 -31.41 4.86 -7.65
C SER A 272 -30.65 6.06 -8.25
N GLN A 273 -30.21 7.01 -7.41
CA GLN A 273 -29.47 8.19 -7.90
C GLN A 273 -28.06 7.85 -8.34
N LEU A 274 -27.38 6.94 -7.62
CA LEU A 274 -26.04 6.51 -7.99
C LEU A 274 -26.04 5.82 -9.35
N GLU A 275 -26.98 4.91 -9.60
CA GLU A 275 -27.10 4.25 -10.90
C GLU A 275 -27.43 5.23 -12.03
N ILE A 276 -28.26 6.26 -11.77
CA ILE A 276 -28.51 7.34 -12.74
C ILE A 276 -27.22 8.10 -13.06
N ILE A 277 -26.42 8.46 -12.04
CA ILE A 277 -25.16 9.18 -12.23
C ILE A 277 -24.14 8.29 -12.97
N ARG A 278 -24.01 7.02 -12.59
CA ARG A 278 -23.17 6.04 -13.27
C ARG A 278 -23.54 5.90 -14.74
N GLY A 279 -24.82 5.73 -15.05
CA GLY A 279 -25.28 5.68 -16.44
C GLY A 279 -24.96 6.95 -17.24
N LYS A 280 -24.97 8.13 -16.61
CA LYS A 280 -24.51 9.38 -17.26
C LYS A 280 -23.00 9.37 -17.51
N ILE A 281 -22.20 8.87 -16.56
CA ILE A 281 -20.75 8.70 -16.72
C ILE A 281 -20.47 7.71 -17.84
N ASP A 282 -21.11 6.55 -17.87
CA ASP A 282 -20.92 5.52 -18.90
C ASP A 282 -21.21 6.05 -20.31
N ASN A 283 -22.22 6.92 -20.46
CA ASN A 283 -22.51 7.58 -21.72
C ASN A 283 -21.41 8.56 -22.13
N LEU A 284 -20.90 9.38 -21.20
CA LEU A 284 -19.78 10.29 -21.46
C LEU A 284 -18.49 9.53 -21.79
N ASP A 285 -18.24 8.41 -21.11
CA ASP A 285 -17.10 7.54 -21.38
C ASP A 285 -17.18 6.93 -22.79
N ARG A 286 -18.39 6.56 -23.24
CA ARG A 286 -18.62 6.12 -24.63
C ARG A 286 -18.33 7.24 -25.63
N GLU A 287 -18.84 8.44 -25.41
CA GLU A 287 -18.57 9.61 -26.27
C GLU A 287 -17.08 9.94 -26.32
N LEU A 288 -16.36 9.79 -25.20
CA LEU A 288 -14.92 9.97 -25.13
C LEU A 288 -14.18 8.93 -25.98
N LEU A 289 -14.57 7.66 -25.90
CA LEU A 289 -13.99 6.58 -26.71
C LEU A 289 -14.26 6.77 -28.21
N GLU A 290 -15.48 7.16 -28.59
CA GLU A 290 -15.83 7.48 -29.98
C GLU A 290 -15.01 8.67 -30.51
N THR A 291 -14.85 9.71 -29.69
CA THR A 291 -14.02 10.88 -30.03
C THR A 291 -12.55 10.50 -30.20
N LEU A 292 -12.02 9.64 -29.32
CA LEU A 292 -10.66 9.10 -29.44
C LEU A 292 -10.48 8.26 -30.71
N ALA A 293 -11.45 7.40 -31.05
CA ALA A 293 -11.43 6.59 -32.27
C ALA A 293 -11.42 7.48 -33.52
N ASN A 294 -12.30 8.49 -33.58
CA ASN A 294 -12.34 9.47 -34.66
C ASN A 294 -11.02 10.24 -34.78
N ARG A 295 -10.43 10.63 -33.65
CA ARG A 295 -9.10 11.25 -33.61
C ARG A 295 -8.03 10.32 -34.19
N MET A 296 -8.06 9.02 -33.87
CA MET A 296 -7.09 8.06 -34.41
C MET A 296 -7.25 7.84 -35.91
N ALA A 297 -8.47 7.85 -36.45
CA ALA A 297 -8.68 7.83 -37.90
C ALA A 297 -8.07 9.04 -38.61
N LEU A 298 -8.07 10.23 -37.97
CA LEU A 298 -7.35 11.40 -38.49
C LEU A 298 -5.83 11.24 -38.41
N VAL A 299 -5.33 10.57 -37.37
CA VAL A 299 -3.90 10.26 -37.23
C VAL A 299 -3.44 9.29 -38.31
N GLU A 300 -4.26 8.30 -38.70
CA GLU A 300 -3.98 7.40 -39.84
C GLU A 300 -3.85 8.19 -41.14
N LYS A 301 -4.82 9.05 -41.47
CA LYS A 301 -4.76 9.92 -42.65
C LYS A 301 -3.54 10.84 -42.64
N LEU A 302 -3.18 11.38 -41.48
CA LEU A 302 -1.97 12.17 -41.31
C LEU A 302 -0.71 11.33 -41.57
N ALA A 303 -0.69 10.08 -41.12
CA ALA A 303 0.41 9.15 -41.35
C ALA A 303 0.59 8.84 -42.84
N GLU A 304 -0.50 8.56 -43.56
CA GLU A 304 -0.51 8.35 -45.02
C GLU A 304 0.07 9.57 -45.73
N TYR A 305 -0.42 10.77 -45.40
CA TYR A 305 0.10 12.01 -45.97
C TYR A 305 1.59 12.19 -45.70
N LYS A 306 2.04 11.98 -44.46
CA LYS A 306 3.46 12.08 -44.10
C LYS A 306 4.31 11.05 -44.83
N ARG A 307 3.86 9.80 -44.92
CA ARG A 307 4.53 8.73 -45.66
C ARG A 307 4.71 9.13 -47.12
N ASP A 308 3.63 9.55 -47.77
CA ASP A 308 3.61 9.87 -49.20
C ASP A 308 4.48 11.11 -49.52
N ASN A 309 4.76 11.95 -48.51
CA ASN A 309 5.60 13.14 -48.62
C ASN A 309 6.97 13.01 -47.93
N ASN A 310 7.36 11.80 -47.50
CA ASN A 310 8.62 11.51 -46.79
C ASN A 310 8.88 12.41 -45.56
N VAL A 311 7.85 12.65 -44.76
CA VAL A 311 7.90 13.45 -43.52
C VAL A 311 7.92 12.53 -42.30
N ALA A 312 8.73 12.86 -41.29
CA ALA A 312 8.83 12.07 -40.06
C ALA A 312 7.52 12.04 -39.24
N ALA A 313 7.23 10.87 -38.64
CA ALA A 313 6.10 10.69 -37.73
C ALA A 313 6.18 11.62 -36.52
N TYR A 314 7.35 11.70 -35.89
CA TYR A 314 7.57 12.51 -34.71
C TYR A 314 8.08 13.91 -35.04
N GLN A 315 7.42 14.92 -34.48
CA GLN A 315 7.77 16.34 -34.62
C GLN A 315 7.75 17.01 -33.25
N VAL A 316 8.92 17.40 -32.75
CA VAL A 316 9.13 17.90 -31.38
C VAL A 316 8.29 19.16 -31.10
N ASP A 317 8.23 20.09 -32.05
CA ASP A 317 7.52 21.36 -31.87
C ASP A 317 6.02 21.16 -31.70
N ARG A 318 5.44 20.24 -32.50
CA ARG A 318 4.03 19.88 -32.38
C ARG A 318 3.74 19.20 -31.04
N PHE A 319 4.65 18.37 -30.54
CA PHE A 319 4.49 17.73 -29.25
C PHE A 319 4.48 18.76 -28.10
N ARG A 320 5.43 19.70 -28.11
CA ARG A 320 5.47 20.80 -27.13
C ARG A 320 4.18 21.64 -27.16
N GLU A 321 3.74 22.04 -28.35
CA GLU A 321 2.51 22.82 -28.53
C GLU A 321 1.30 22.09 -27.94
N VAL A 322 1.18 20.77 -28.17
CA VAL A 322 0.07 19.97 -27.62
C VAL A 322 0.09 19.96 -26.10
N LEU A 323 1.25 19.73 -25.47
CA LEU A 323 1.32 19.71 -24.00
C LEU A 323 0.97 21.07 -23.39
N GLU A 324 1.51 22.16 -23.95
CA GLU A 324 1.27 23.52 -23.46
C GLU A 324 -0.20 23.96 -23.60
N THR A 325 -0.78 23.76 -24.79
CA THR A 325 -2.14 24.24 -25.10
C THR A 325 -3.22 23.39 -24.42
N ARG A 326 -3.06 22.06 -24.35
CA ARG A 326 -4.10 21.18 -23.77
C ARG A 326 -4.21 21.35 -22.27
N ALA A 327 -3.09 21.50 -21.56
CA ALA A 327 -3.10 21.83 -20.14
C ALA A 327 -3.80 23.18 -19.86
N GLY A 328 -3.71 24.14 -20.78
CA GLY A 328 -4.47 25.39 -20.74
C GLY A 328 -5.98 25.18 -20.88
N TRP A 329 -6.41 24.40 -21.88
CA TRP A 329 -7.83 24.06 -22.08
C TRP A 329 -8.41 23.29 -20.89
N GLY A 330 -7.64 22.34 -20.36
CA GLY A 330 -7.99 21.60 -19.15
C GLY A 330 -8.36 22.50 -17.98
N ARG A 331 -7.54 23.53 -17.72
CA ARG A 331 -7.81 24.52 -16.67
C ARG A 331 -9.13 25.27 -16.89
N SER A 332 -9.43 25.68 -18.12
CA SER A 332 -10.71 26.37 -18.42
C SER A 332 -11.94 25.49 -18.25
N LEU A 333 -11.77 24.16 -18.25
CA LEU A 333 -12.82 23.17 -18.04
C LEU A 333 -12.85 22.62 -16.60
N ASN A 334 -12.13 23.25 -15.66
CA ASN A 334 -11.98 22.79 -14.28
C ASN A 334 -11.36 21.39 -14.13
N LEU A 335 -10.50 20.99 -15.07
CA LEU A 335 -9.71 19.77 -14.98
C LEU A 335 -8.37 20.02 -14.31
N TYR A 336 -7.89 19.04 -13.54
CA TYR A 336 -6.59 19.13 -12.91
C TYR A 336 -5.47 19.10 -13.97
N PRO A 337 -4.52 20.06 -13.97
CA PRO A 337 -3.53 20.17 -15.04
C PRO A 337 -2.70 18.91 -15.28
N ASN A 338 -2.29 18.22 -14.20
CA ASN A 338 -1.46 17.02 -14.32
C ASN A 338 -2.21 15.85 -14.98
N LEU A 339 -3.51 15.70 -14.71
CA LEU A 339 -4.35 14.69 -15.35
C LEU A 339 -4.35 14.89 -16.87
N VAL A 340 -4.52 16.14 -17.30
CA VAL A 340 -4.58 16.48 -18.72
C VAL A 340 -3.22 16.26 -19.40
N ASP A 341 -2.13 16.65 -18.73
CA ASP A 341 -0.78 16.42 -19.22
C ASP A 341 -0.48 14.92 -19.42
N GLU A 342 -0.74 14.08 -18.41
CA GLU A 342 -0.52 12.63 -18.49
C GLU A 342 -1.41 11.97 -19.56
N LEU A 343 -2.69 12.33 -19.61
CA LEU A 343 -3.63 11.81 -20.60
C LEU A 343 -3.17 12.12 -22.03
N PHE A 344 -2.82 13.38 -22.32
CA PHE A 344 -2.42 13.77 -23.67
C PHE A 344 -1.04 13.27 -24.06
N LYS A 345 -0.14 13.01 -23.10
CA LYS A 345 1.10 12.25 -23.36
C LYS A 345 0.79 10.84 -23.85
N LEU A 346 -0.10 10.10 -23.16
CA LEU A 346 -0.50 8.75 -23.57
C LEU A 346 -1.16 8.75 -24.96
N VAL A 347 -2.11 9.66 -25.18
CA VAL A 347 -2.78 9.82 -26.48
C VAL A 347 -1.78 10.16 -27.59
N HIS A 348 -0.76 10.98 -27.31
CA HIS A 348 0.28 11.30 -28.28
C HIS A 348 1.18 10.11 -28.60
N MET A 349 1.63 9.37 -27.58
CA MET A 349 2.42 8.16 -27.78
C MET A 349 1.69 7.13 -28.64
N GLU A 350 0.39 6.95 -28.39
CA GLU A 350 -0.45 6.09 -29.22
C GLU A 350 -0.57 6.60 -30.66
N SER A 351 -0.63 7.93 -30.85
CA SER A 351 -0.63 8.53 -32.18
C SER A 351 0.68 8.29 -32.95
N ILE A 352 1.83 8.26 -32.27
CA ILE A 352 3.13 7.93 -32.87
C ILE A 352 3.19 6.46 -33.23
N ARG A 353 2.74 5.57 -32.32
CA ARG A 353 2.67 4.12 -32.56
C ARG A 353 1.88 3.84 -33.83
N LYS A 354 0.69 4.43 -33.93
CA LYS A 354 -0.19 4.27 -35.09
C LYS A 354 0.39 4.84 -36.38
N GLN A 355 1.01 6.03 -36.34
CA GLN A 355 1.70 6.60 -37.50
C GLN A 355 2.83 5.67 -37.99
N THR A 356 3.63 5.16 -37.06
CA THR A 356 4.72 4.22 -37.35
C THR A 356 4.20 2.94 -38.00
N GLU A 357 3.08 2.38 -37.54
CA GLU A 357 2.44 1.22 -38.17
C GLU A 357 2.07 1.50 -39.63
N VAL A 358 1.37 2.61 -39.90
CA VAL A 358 0.93 2.97 -41.27
C VAL A 358 2.11 3.29 -42.19
N MET A 359 3.15 3.95 -41.66
CA MET A 359 4.36 4.27 -42.42
C MET A 359 5.18 3.01 -42.77
N ASN A 360 5.18 2.00 -41.89
CA ASN A 360 5.94 0.76 -42.06
C ASN A 360 5.18 -0.34 -42.82
N GLN A 361 3.89 -0.17 -43.12
CA GLN A 361 3.11 -1.12 -43.93
C GLN A 361 3.57 -1.23 -45.40
N VAL A 362 4.60 -0.48 -45.81
CA VAL A 362 5.32 -0.67 -47.07
C VAL A 362 6.41 -1.72 -46.85
N ASN A 363 6.04 -3.01 -46.79
CA ASN A 363 6.86 -4.20 -47.11
C ASN A 363 6.08 -5.49 -46.83
N ALA A 364 4.88 -5.63 -47.40
CA ALA A 364 4.20 -6.92 -47.56
C ALA A 364 3.70 -7.05 -48.99
#